data_AF-A0A5B7J1N7-F1
#
_entry.id   AF-A0A5B7J1N7-F1
#
_cell.length_a   1.000
_cell.length_b   1.000
_cell.length_c   1.000
_cell.angle_alpha   90.00
_cell.angle_beta   90.00
_cell.angle_gamma   90.00
#
_symmetry.space_group_name_H-M   'P 1'
#
loop_
_entity.id
_entity.type
_entity.pdbx_description
1 polymer ?
#
loop_
_entity_poly.entity_id
_entity_poly.type
_entity_poly.pdbx_seq_one_letter_code
_entity_poly.pdbx_strand_id
1 'polypeptide(L)'
;MKVVVVGSDLYISCVLRPYVDQFSSKPPDFQNHIRFLIIPLGVNSLAKYLGSIDSTYGAAFVSESWREVIERWEKPDVQEVVNRVHRYLTQAQQTLHLPIAEAMLTYKEKR
;
A
#
# COMPACT_ATOMS: atom_id res chain seq x y z
N MET A 1 1.04 -15.43 -3.22
CA MET A 1 1.24 -15.03 -1.80
C MET A 1 0.83 -13.58 -1.63
N LYS A 2 0.04 -13.26 -0.61
CA LYS A 2 -0.37 -11.88 -0.27
C LYS A 2 0.50 -11.38 0.88
N VAL A 3 1.19 -10.25 0.68
CA VAL A 3 2.05 -9.61 1.70
C VAL A 3 1.42 -8.29 2.07
N VAL A 4 0.99 -8.15 3.32
CA VAL A 4 0.40 -6.92 3.83
C VAL A 4 1.50 -6.04 4.40
N VAL A 5 1.61 -4.81 3.91
CA VAL A 5 2.56 -3.81 4.38
C VAL A 5 1.78 -2.68 5.02
N VAL A 6 1.96 -2.52 6.32
CA VAL A 6 1.32 -1.47 7.12
C VAL A 6 2.41 -0.48 7.54
N GLY A 7 2.26 0.79 7.20
CA GLY A 7 3.27 1.79 7.57
C GLY A 7 3.13 3.14 6.89
N SER A 8 4.07 4.02 7.20
CA SER A 8 4.21 5.33 6.57
C SER A 8 4.78 5.20 5.14
N ASP A 9 4.74 6.29 4.38
CA ASP A 9 5.29 6.39 3.03
C ASP A 9 6.75 5.91 2.92
N LEU A 10 7.59 6.29 3.89
CA LEU A 10 8.99 5.89 3.95
C LEU A 10 9.14 4.39 4.21
N TYR A 11 8.36 3.83 5.14
CA TYR A 11 8.42 2.41 5.47
C TYR A 11 8.02 1.54 4.27
N ILE A 12 6.88 1.89 3.64
CA ILE A 12 6.40 1.19 2.45
C ILE A 12 7.43 1.29 1.32
N SER A 13 8.02 2.47 1.11
CA SER A 13 9.09 2.65 0.14
C SER A 13 10.28 1.73 0.43
N CYS A 14 10.79 1.70 1.67
CA CYS A 14 11.92 0.86 2.08
C CYS A 14 11.66 -0.64 1.92
N VAL A 15 10.43 -1.11 2.15
CA VAL A 15 10.05 -2.52 1.95
C VAL A 15 9.94 -2.85 0.46
N LEU A 16 9.45 -1.92 -0.35
CA LEU A 16 9.29 -2.11 -1.78
C LEU A 16 10.63 -2.01 -2.54
N ARG A 17 11.64 -1.24 -2.07
CA ARG A 17 12.90 -1.09 -2.82
C ARG A 17 13.64 -2.41 -3.07
N PRO A 18 13.92 -3.23 -2.05
CA PRO A 18 14.60 -4.51 -2.25
C PRO A 18 13.81 -5.46 -3.15
N TYR A 19 12.47 -5.38 -3.08
CA TYR A 19 11.61 -6.13 -3.98
C TYR A 19 11.80 -5.68 -5.43
N VAL A 20 11.75 -4.37 -5.71
CA VAL A 20 11.97 -3.84 -7.06
C VAL A 20 13.39 -4.17 -7.56
N ASP A 21 14.42 -3.96 -6.74
CA ASP A 21 15.81 -4.19 -7.13
C ASP A 21 16.08 -5.67 -7.44
N GLN A 22 15.48 -6.60 -6.70
CA GLN A 22 15.71 -8.04 -6.88
C GLN A 22 14.71 -8.74 -7.81
N PHE A 23 13.49 -8.21 -7.99
CA PHE A 23 12.44 -8.82 -8.82
C PHE A 23 12.19 -8.10 -10.15
N SER A 24 12.68 -6.88 -10.37
CA SER A 24 12.58 -6.20 -11.69
C SER A 24 13.29 -6.98 -12.81
N SER A 25 14.31 -7.75 -12.47
CA SER A 25 15.09 -8.59 -13.39
C SER A 25 14.55 -10.01 -13.55
N LYS A 26 13.52 -10.40 -12.78
CA LYS A 26 12.97 -11.76 -12.80
C LYS A 26 11.78 -11.92 -13.75
N PRO A 27 11.54 -13.14 -14.30
CA PRO A 27 10.45 -13.40 -15.22
C PRO A 27 9.06 -13.06 -14.63
N PRO A 28 8.07 -12.71 -15.45
CA PRO A 28 6.73 -12.30 -15.02
C PRO A 28 5.99 -13.33 -14.13
N ASP A 29 6.35 -14.61 -14.21
CA ASP A 29 5.83 -15.66 -13.32
C ASP A 29 6.17 -15.44 -11.84
N PHE A 30 7.30 -14.77 -11.55
CA PHE A 30 7.66 -14.37 -10.19
C PHE A 30 6.93 -13.10 -9.74
N GLN A 31 6.56 -12.21 -10.66
CA GLN A 31 5.82 -10.98 -10.34
C GLN A 31 4.39 -11.29 -9.87
N ASN A 32 3.79 -12.37 -10.38
CA ASN A 32 2.47 -12.83 -9.95
C ASN A 32 2.52 -13.65 -8.64
N HIS A 33 3.72 -14.06 -8.20
CA HIS A 33 3.89 -14.88 -7.00
C HIS A 33 3.68 -14.09 -5.71
N ILE A 34 4.00 -12.79 -5.72
CA ILE A 34 3.92 -11.91 -4.53
C ILE A 34 3.04 -10.71 -4.86
N ARG A 35 1.95 -10.55 -4.09
CA ARG A 35 1.03 -9.42 -4.20
C ARG A 35 1.14 -8.58 -2.94
N PHE A 36 1.56 -7.33 -3.08
CA PHE A 36 1.60 -6.39 -1.97
C PHE A 36 0.23 -5.75 -1.75
N LEU A 37 -0.20 -5.73 -0.50
CA LEU A 37 -1.41 -5.07 -0.03
C LEU A 37 -0.95 -3.97 0.90
N ILE A 38 -1.28 -2.72 0.56
CA ILE A 38 -0.71 -1.56 1.24
C ILE A 38 -1.78 -0.97 2.15
N ILE A 39 -1.43 -0.77 3.41
CA ILE A 39 -2.29 -0.11 4.40
C ILE A 39 -1.51 1.12 4.91
N PRO A 40 -1.90 2.33 4.49
CA PRO A 40 -1.19 3.54 4.87
C PRO A 40 -1.47 3.89 6.32
N LEU A 41 -0.40 4.16 7.07
CA LEU A 41 -0.46 4.85 8.35
C LEU A 41 -0.05 6.30 8.13
N GLY A 42 -1.06 7.20 8.11
CA GLY A 42 -0.86 8.61 7.81
C GLY A 42 -0.77 8.92 6.31
N VAL A 43 -0.17 10.06 5.97
CA VAL A 43 -0.10 10.55 4.59
C VAL A 43 0.87 9.70 3.77
N ASN A 44 0.37 9.08 2.71
CA ASN A 44 1.14 8.22 1.82
C ASN A 44 0.81 8.54 0.35
N SER A 45 1.83 8.85 -0.44
CA SER A 45 1.68 9.28 -1.84
C SER A 45 1.21 8.13 -2.73
N LEU A 46 1.73 6.93 -2.46
CA LEU A 46 1.36 5.73 -3.18
C LEU A 46 -0.09 5.32 -2.87
N ALA A 47 -0.54 5.44 -1.62
CA ALA A 47 -1.93 5.18 -1.26
C ALA A 47 -2.89 6.18 -1.91
N LYS A 48 -2.52 7.46 -2.03
CA LYS A 48 -3.31 8.45 -2.78
C LYS A 48 -3.43 8.08 -4.25
N TYR A 49 -2.33 7.65 -4.86
CA TYR A 49 -2.34 7.17 -6.24
C TYR A 49 -3.21 5.92 -6.41
N LEU A 50 -3.07 4.93 -5.53
CA LEU A 50 -3.95 3.74 -5.50
C LEU A 50 -5.42 4.13 -5.36
N GLY A 51 -5.74 5.10 -4.49
CA GLY A 51 -7.10 5.62 -4.33
C GLY A 51 -7.66 6.36 -5.55
N SER A 52 -6.79 6.92 -6.41
CA SER A 52 -7.22 7.54 -7.67
C SER A 52 -7.55 6.52 -8.76
N ILE A 53 -6.98 5.31 -8.67
CA ILE A 53 -7.21 4.21 -9.61
C ILE A 53 -8.37 3.34 -9.12
N ASP A 54 -8.40 3.06 -7.83
CA ASP A 54 -9.40 2.23 -7.16
C ASP A 54 -10.14 3.06 -6.11
N SER A 55 -11.37 3.43 -6.44
CA SER A 55 -12.26 4.17 -5.54
C SER A 55 -12.64 3.38 -4.29
N THR A 56 -12.65 2.04 -4.35
CA THR A 56 -12.91 1.17 -3.19
C THR A 56 -11.75 1.23 -2.21
N TYR A 57 -10.52 1.15 -2.72
CA TYR A 57 -9.32 1.36 -1.91
C TYR A 57 -9.29 2.79 -1.33
N GLY A 58 -9.59 3.80 -2.16
CA GLY A 58 -9.66 5.19 -1.74
C GLY A 58 -10.64 5.41 -0.58
N ALA A 59 -11.85 4.86 -0.68
CA ALA A 59 -12.84 4.94 0.39
C ALA A 59 -12.39 4.21 1.67
N ALA A 60 -11.65 3.10 1.54
CA ALA A 60 -11.21 2.32 2.68
C ALA A 60 -10.05 2.95 3.46
N PHE A 61 -9.05 3.51 2.76
CA PHE A 61 -7.75 3.89 3.35
C PHE A 61 -7.28 5.31 3.05
N VAL A 62 -7.91 6.03 2.12
CA VAL A 62 -7.58 7.44 1.81
C VAL A 62 -8.66 8.38 2.37
N SER A 63 -9.76 7.83 2.89
CA SER A 63 -10.85 8.60 3.49
C SER A 63 -10.46 9.25 4.82
N GLU A 64 -11.07 10.39 5.13
CA GLU A 64 -10.89 11.07 6.42
C GLU A 64 -11.26 10.16 7.59
N SER A 65 -12.26 9.29 7.41
CA SER A 65 -12.66 8.32 8.44
C SER A 65 -11.55 7.31 8.77
N TRP A 66 -10.74 6.88 7.79
CA TRP A 66 -9.58 6.05 8.07
C TRP A 66 -8.55 6.82 8.88
N ARG A 67 -8.30 8.07 8.48
CA ARG A 67 -7.34 8.94 9.13
C ARG A 67 -7.72 9.22 10.58
N GLU A 68 -8.98 9.53 10.86
CA GLU A 68 -9.49 9.73 12.22
C GLU A 68 -9.33 8.47 13.09
N VAL A 69 -9.59 7.28 12.54
CA VAL A 69 -9.42 6.00 13.26
C VAL A 69 -7.95 5.76 13.63
N ILE A 70 -7.02 6.12 12.75
CA ILE A 70 -5.58 5.95 12.99
C ILE A 70 -4.98 7.08 13.86
N GLU A 71 -5.50 8.30 13.79
CA GLU A 71 -5.05 9.45 14.60
C GLU A 71 -5.60 9.42 16.03
N ARG A 72 -6.75 8.77 16.27
CA ARG A 72 -7.29 8.52 17.62
C ARG A 72 -6.55 7.37 18.30
N TRP A 73 -5.27 7.57 18.63
CA TRP A 73 -4.40 6.58 19.28
C TRP A 73 -4.89 6.11 20.66
N GLU A 74 -5.73 6.88 21.35
CA GLU A 74 -6.15 6.54 22.71
C GLU A 74 -7.14 5.36 22.77
N LYS A 75 -8.00 5.21 21.76
CA LYS A 75 -8.92 4.06 21.57
C LYS A 75 -9.33 3.95 20.09
N PRO A 76 -8.45 3.44 19.22
CA PRO A 76 -8.88 3.13 17.86
C PRO A 76 -10.02 2.10 17.93
N ASP A 77 -11.04 2.26 17.09
CA ASP A 77 -12.05 1.21 16.92
C ASP A 77 -11.37 0.02 16.21
N VAL A 78 -10.79 -0.86 17.02
CA VAL A 78 -10.06 -2.04 16.55
C VAL A 78 -10.95 -2.91 15.67
N GLN A 79 -12.26 -2.98 15.95
CA GLN A 79 -13.19 -3.75 15.14
C GLN A 79 -13.35 -3.10 13.76
N GLU A 80 -13.45 -1.79 13.67
CA GLU A 80 -13.50 -1.10 12.38
C GLU A 80 -12.22 -1.30 11.56
N VAL A 81 -11.05 -1.19 12.20
CA VAL A 81 -9.75 -1.46 11.55
C VAL A 81 -9.71 -2.88 11.01
N VAL A 82 -10.00 -3.87 11.85
CA VAL A 82 -10.01 -5.29 11.46
C VAL A 82 -10.98 -5.55 10.31
N ASN A 83 -12.19 -4.97 10.37
CA ASN A 83 -13.21 -5.14 9.33
C ASN A 83 -12.80 -4.51 7.99
N ARG A 84 -12.13 -3.36 8.01
CA ARG A 84 -11.60 -2.73 6.77
C ARG A 84 -10.47 -3.56 6.17
N VAL A 85 -9.53 -4.00 7.00
CA VAL A 85 -8.42 -4.85 6.55
C VAL A 85 -8.92 -6.19 6.01
N HIS A 86 -9.89 -6.82 6.68
CA HIS A 86 -10.49 -8.07 6.23
C HIS A 86 -11.21 -7.92 4.88
N ARG A 87 -11.97 -6.82 4.71
CA ARG A 87 -12.61 -6.49 3.42
C ARG A 87 -11.57 -6.30 2.33
N TYR A 88 -10.49 -5.57 2.60
CA TYR A 88 -9.42 -5.39 1.62
C TYR A 88 -8.75 -6.72 1.26
N LEU A 89 -8.46 -7.58 2.24
CA LEU A 89 -7.85 -8.88 2.00
C LEU A 89 -8.70 -9.80 1.12
N THR A 90 -10.03 -9.76 1.28
CA THR A 90 -10.98 -10.60 0.55
C THR A 90 -11.34 -10.03 -0.82
N GLN A 91 -11.46 -8.70 -0.93
CA GLN A 91 -11.88 -8.01 -2.16
C GLN A 91 -10.72 -7.65 -3.09
N ALA A 92 -9.48 -7.57 -2.60
CA ALA A 92 -8.32 -7.32 -3.45
C ALA A 92 -8.03 -8.53 -4.36
N GLN A 93 -8.59 -8.48 -5.57
CA GLN A 93 -8.44 -9.49 -6.61
C GLN A 93 -7.53 -9.04 -7.76
N GLN A 94 -7.55 -7.75 -8.10
CA GLN A 94 -6.69 -7.17 -9.13
C GLN A 94 -5.31 -6.83 -8.59
N THR A 95 -4.29 -7.10 -9.39
CA THR A 95 -2.90 -6.75 -9.09
C THR A 95 -2.53 -5.60 -10.01
N LEU A 96 -2.20 -4.44 -9.42
CA LEU A 96 -1.71 -3.31 -10.18
C LEU A 96 -0.21 -3.49 -10.42
N HIS A 97 0.18 -3.60 -11.69
CA HIS A 97 1.58 -3.53 -12.08
C HIS A 97 2.02 -2.07 -12.04
N LEU A 98 2.39 -1.62 -10.85
CA LEU A 98 2.99 -0.30 -10.69
C LEU A 98 4.37 -0.31 -11.38
N PRO A 99 4.70 0.69 -12.21
CA PRO A 99 6.07 0.95 -12.62
C PRO A 99 6.84 1.56 -11.42
N ILE A 100 6.99 0.77 -10.34
CA ILE A 100 7.63 1.21 -9.09
C ILE A 100 9.09 1.57 -9.35
N ALA A 101 9.74 0.92 -10.33
CA ALA A 101 11.09 1.27 -10.78
C ALA A 101 11.19 2.72 -11.30
N GLU A 102 10.24 3.18 -12.12
CA GLU A 102 10.25 4.55 -12.65
C GLU A 102 9.90 5.57 -11.55
N ALA A 103 8.90 5.29 -10.71
CA ALA A 103 8.51 6.18 -9.61
C ALA A 103 9.59 6.32 -8.52
N MET A 104 10.34 5.24 -8.24
CA MET A 104 11.47 5.27 -7.31
C MET A 104 12.71 5.95 -7.90
N LEU A 105 12.90 5.94 -9.22
CA LEU A 105 13.97 6.69 -9.90
C LEU A 105 13.70 8.19 -9.90
N THR A 106 12.44 8.63 -9.94
CA THR A 106 12.07 10.05 -9.78
C THR A 106 12.22 10.53 -8.33
N TYR A 107 12.31 9.60 -7.37
CA TYR A 107 12.70 9.87 -5.97
C TYR A 107 14.23 9.89 -5.79
N LYS A 108 15.00 10.14 -6.86
CA LYS A 108 16.41 10.50 -6.74
C LYS A 108 16.53 11.86 -6.05
N GLU A 109 17.04 11.79 -4.82
CA GLU A 109 17.85 12.83 -4.17
C GLU A 109 17.36 14.27 -4.33
N LYS A 110 16.50 14.70 -3.40
CA LYS A 110 16.80 15.97 -2.72
C LYS A 110 17.55 15.64 -1.44
N ARG A 111 18.87 15.49 -1.59
CA ARG A 111 19.82 15.73 -0.50
C ARG A 111 19.79 17.20 -0.12
#